data_AF-A0AAW9SHK3-F1
#
_entry.id   AF-A0AAW9SHK3-F1
#
_cell.length_a   1.000
_cell.length_b   1.000
_cell.length_c   1.000
_cell.angle_alpha   90.00
_cell.angle_beta   90.00
_cell.angle_gamma   90.00
#
_symmetry.space_group_name_H-M   'P 1'
#
loop_
_entity.id
_entity.type
_entity.pdbx_description
1 polymer ?
#
loop_
_entity_poly.entity_id
_entity_poly.type
_entity_poly.pdbx_seq_one_letter_code
_entity_poly.pdbx_strand_id
1 'polypeptide(L)'
;MDILTHTLSGVAAGTVVAGFSSKGFRKKTGIIALGGLGGALPDLDAFSLWSGFDTYIGKALALSHSGKEIYFSKFWYSHHGFLHSITASLLLVFLMACLVFWVKRNSSYNLLQSVKKKQLFYLSFVFGFLLHLLEDMPTPSSVWGGVNFFWPSREYIGGTGQIWWWNNYDIFLIVTGVIVLNCLLLVLRRFIRFDGRKFTVAVFMLGFTLALVQINTRGFDFHYTGHTPKYQEYEAKSKEIQKQLLGEKLYGWMQLFDNQLKIYF
;
A
#
# COMPACT_ATOMS: atom_id res chain seq x y z
N MET A 1 10.05 5.77 3.86
CA MET A 1 9.00 6.23 2.91
C MET A 1 8.03 5.14 2.44
N ASP A 2 8.46 3.88 2.35
CA ASP A 2 7.74 2.82 1.61
C ASP A 2 6.29 2.57 2.07
N ILE A 3 6.10 2.20 3.34
CA ILE A 3 4.78 1.99 3.98
C ILE A 3 3.84 3.20 3.78
N LEU A 4 4.40 4.42 3.81
CA LEU A 4 3.62 5.62 3.58
C LEU A 4 3.17 5.72 2.11
N THR A 5 4.04 5.34 1.17
CA THR A 5 3.71 5.27 -0.26
C THR A 5 2.61 4.25 -0.49
N HIS A 6 2.73 3.02 0.02
CA HIS A 6 1.69 2.00 -0.06
C HIS A 6 0.33 2.47 0.48
N THR A 7 0.36 3.07 1.67
CA THR A 7 -0.83 3.67 2.30
C THR A 7 -1.44 4.75 1.40
N LEU A 8 -0.62 5.66 0.87
CA LEU A 8 -1.09 6.76 0.03
C LEU A 8 -1.57 6.27 -1.34
N SER A 9 -1.00 5.22 -1.91
CA SER A 9 -1.52 4.59 -3.13
C SER A 9 -2.92 4.01 -2.90
N GLY A 10 -3.15 3.44 -1.73
CA GLY A 10 -4.51 3.07 -1.28
C GLY A 10 -5.45 4.27 -1.16
N VAL A 11 -4.98 5.40 -0.62
CA VAL A 11 -5.73 6.68 -0.60
C VAL A 11 -6.02 7.15 -2.03
N ALA A 12 -5.07 7.06 -2.95
CA ALA A 12 -5.21 7.46 -4.35
C ALA A 12 -6.29 6.64 -5.06
N ALA A 13 -6.28 5.31 -4.95
CA ALA A 13 -7.37 4.46 -5.42
C ALA A 13 -8.71 4.83 -4.76
N GLY A 14 -8.69 5.08 -3.45
CA GLY A 14 -9.87 5.51 -2.71
C GLY A 14 -10.48 6.82 -3.23
N THR A 15 -9.68 7.75 -3.73
CA THR A 15 -10.19 8.98 -4.36
C THR A 15 -10.96 8.69 -5.64
N VAL A 16 -10.51 7.72 -6.45
CA VAL A 16 -11.20 7.26 -7.67
C VAL A 16 -12.54 6.63 -7.29
N VAL A 17 -12.53 5.67 -6.36
CA VAL A 17 -13.75 4.97 -5.90
C VAL A 17 -14.74 5.96 -5.28
N ALA A 18 -14.25 6.94 -4.53
CA ALA A 18 -15.08 8.02 -3.99
C ALA A 18 -15.73 8.87 -5.09
N GLY A 19 -15.12 9.00 -6.27
CA GLY A 19 -15.71 9.62 -7.47
C GLY A 19 -17.05 9.02 -7.86
N PHE A 20 -17.17 7.69 -7.78
CA PHE A 20 -18.39 6.93 -8.09
C PHE A 20 -19.49 7.07 -7.04
N SER A 21 -19.17 7.62 -5.87
CA SER A 21 -20.17 7.86 -4.83
C SER A 21 -20.99 9.14 -5.11
N SER A 22 -22.32 9.00 -5.08
CA SER A 22 -23.25 10.13 -5.06
C SER A 22 -23.49 10.69 -3.64
N LYS A 23 -22.87 10.08 -2.61
CA LYS A 23 -23.07 10.47 -1.21
C LYS A 23 -22.22 11.68 -0.81
N GLY A 24 -22.56 12.29 0.33
CA GLY A 24 -21.89 13.48 0.86
C GLY A 24 -20.46 13.24 1.36
N PHE A 25 -19.81 14.33 1.82
CA PHE A 25 -18.40 14.40 2.22
C PHE A 25 -17.97 13.23 3.11
N ARG A 26 -18.64 13.04 4.26
CA ARG A 26 -18.30 12.00 5.25
C ARG A 26 -18.21 10.60 4.64
N LYS A 27 -19.09 10.26 3.69
CA LYS A 27 -19.07 8.94 3.03
C LYS A 27 -17.91 8.82 2.06
N LYS A 28 -17.58 9.88 1.33
CA LYS A 28 -16.42 9.92 0.42
C LYS A 28 -15.11 9.83 1.20
N THR A 29 -14.96 10.61 2.27
CA THR A 29 -13.79 10.53 3.16
C THR A 29 -13.65 9.13 3.76
N GLY A 30 -14.75 8.51 4.18
CA GLY A 30 -14.71 7.14 4.68
C GLY A 30 -14.33 6.09 3.61
N ILE A 31 -14.70 6.29 2.34
CA ILE A 31 -14.24 5.45 1.22
C ILE A 31 -12.72 5.62 1.07
N ILE A 32 -12.25 6.86 0.95
CA ILE A 32 -10.83 7.20 0.79
C ILE A 32 -9.98 6.62 1.93
N ALA A 33 -10.40 6.86 3.17
CA ALA A 33 -9.70 6.36 4.35
C ALA A 33 -9.61 4.84 4.37
N LEU A 34 -10.66 4.15 3.90
CA LEU A 34 -10.65 2.69 3.84
C LEU A 34 -9.74 2.17 2.71
N GLY A 35 -9.56 2.92 1.62
CA GLY A 35 -8.52 2.63 0.64
C GLY A 35 -7.12 2.74 1.25
N GLY A 36 -6.86 3.81 2.01
CA GLY A 36 -5.60 3.96 2.74
C GLY A 36 -5.36 2.84 3.75
N LEU A 37 -6.39 2.44 4.50
CA LEU A 37 -6.30 1.27 5.38
C LEU A 37 -6.01 -0.02 4.61
N GLY A 38 -6.62 -0.21 3.44
CA GLY A 38 -6.33 -1.36 2.58
C GLY A 38 -4.88 -1.40 2.13
N GLY A 39 -4.31 -0.25 1.75
CA GLY A 39 -2.89 -0.14 1.37
C GLY A 39 -1.92 -0.26 2.54
N ALA A 40 -2.29 0.17 3.75
CA ALA A 40 -1.41 0.06 4.93
C ALA A 40 -1.42 -1.33 5.58
N LEU A 41 -2.47 -2.12 5.35
CA LEU A 41 -2.71 -3.33 6.13
C LEU A 41 -1.67 -4.44 5.92
N PRO A 42 -1.19 -4.71 4.70
CA PRO A 42 -0.15 -5.72 4.49
C PRO A 42 1.08 -5.45 5.35
N ASP A 43 1.54 -4.19 5.43
CA ASP A 43 2.70 -3.77 6.22
C ASP A 43 2.51 -3.80 7.74
N LEU A 44 1.31 -4.11 8.27
CA LEU A 44 1.15 -4.25 9.72
C LEU A 44 1.98 -5.39 10.30
N ASP A 45 2.37 -6.37 9.50
CA ASP A 45 3.27 -7.45 9.93
C ASP A 45 4.70 -6.96 10.23
N ALA A 46 5.10 -5.77 9.75
CA ALA A 46 6.33 -5.08 10.18
C ALA A 46 6.32 -4.70 11.67
N PHE A 47 5.16 -4.76 12.33
CA PHE A 47 5.06 -4.64 13.78
C PHE A 47 5.92 -5.68 14.53
N SER A 48 6.20 -6.82 13.90
CA SER A 48 7.15 -7.81 14.45
C SER A 48 8.58 -7.27 14.62
N LEU A 49 8.96 -6.21 13.91
CA LEU A 49 10.26 -5.55 14.07
C LEU A 49 10.30 -4.49 15.18
N TRP A 50 9.17 -4.17 15.81
CA TRP A 50 9.16 -3.22 16.91
C TRP A 50 10.05 -3.70 18.06
N SER A 51 10.87 -2.82 18.64
CA SER A 51 11.83 -3.17 19.70
C SER A 51 11.20 -3.77 20.97
N GLY A 52 9.90 -3.54 21.19
CA GLY A 52 9.15 -4.15 22.29
C GLY A 52 8.48 -5.48 21.94
N PHE A 53 8.48 -5.91 20.68
CA PHE A 53 7.69 -7.04 20.21
C PHE A 53 8.01 -8.32 20.98
N ASP A 54 9.29 -8.72 21.04
CA ASP A 54 9.70 -9.95 21.73
C ASP A 54 9.41 -9.90 23.24
N THR A 55 9.63 -8.73 23.86
CA THR A 55 9.45 -8.54 25.30
C THR A 55 7.99 -8.63 25.72
N TYR A 56 7.10 -8.00 24.96
CA TYR A 56 5.68 -7.89 25.33
C TYR A 56 4.81 -8.94 24.64
N ILE A 57 4.92 -9.07 23.33
CA ILE A 57 4.05 -9.92 22.51
C ILE A 57 4.63 -11.34 22.41
N GLY A 58 5.91 -11.45 22.06
CA GLY A 58 6.61 -12.73 21.96
C GLY A 58 6.51 -13.53 23.26
N LYS A 59 6.77 -12.88 24.39
CA LYS A 59 6.64 -13.49 25.72
C LYS A 59 5.19 -13.83 26.09
N ALA A 60 4.22 -12.94 25.82
CA ALA A 60 2.82 -13.18 26.17
C ALA A 60 2.21 -14.34 25.37
N LEU A 61 2.63 -14.52 24.12
CA LEU A 61 2.17 -15.60 23.24
C LEU A 61 3.07 -16.85 23.27
N ALA A 62 4.15 -16.82 24.07
CA ALA A 62 5.16 -17.88 24.13
C ALA A 62 5.70 -18.30 22.74
N LEU A 63 6.00 -17.30 21.89
CA LEU A 63 6.49 -17.56 20.54
C LEU A 63 7.86 -18.22 20.56
N SER A 64 8.06 -19.22 19.70
CA SER A 64 9.35 -19.90 19.51
C SER A 64 10.34 -19.12 18.64
N HIS A 65 9.86 -18.10 17.93
CA HIS A 65 10.64 -17.27 17.01
C HIS A 65 10.57 -15.81 17.46
N SER A 66 11.69 -15.12 17.36
CA SER A 66 11.76 -13.66 17.54
C SER A 66 10.98 -12.93 16.45
N GLY A 67 10.56 -11.71 16.72
CA GLY A 67 9.88 -10.86 15.75
C GLY A 67 10.68 -10.63 14.48
N LYS A 68 12.01 -10.49 14.61
CA LYS A 68 12.93 -10.43 13.46
C LYS A 68 12.90 -11.71 12.63
N GLU A 69 12.97 -12.88 13.26
CA GLU A 69 12.89 -14.16 12.55
C GLU A 69 11.53 -14.32 11.87
N ILE A 70 10.45 -13.92 12.53
CA ILE A 70 9.11 -13.94 11.95
C ILE A 70 9.07 -13.07 10.69
N TYR A 71 9.52 -11.81 10.77
CA TYR A 71 9.49 -10.87 9.65
C TYR A 71 10.26 -11.40 8.42
N PHE A 72 11.48 -11.91 8.63
CA PHE A 72 12.36 -12.37 7.53
C PHE A 72 12.16 -13.84 7.13
N SER A 73 11.20 -14.55 7.73
CA SER A 73 10.87 -15.93 7.36
C SER A 73 9.80 -16.01 6.26
N LYS A 74 9.38 -17.23 5.93
CA LYS A 74 8.22 -17.52 5.05
C LYS A 74 7.08 -18.20 5.81
N PHE A 75 6.89 -17.86 7.08
CA PHE A 75 5.70 -18.33 7.80
C PHE A 75 4.43 -17.75 7.18
N TRP A 76 3.28 -18.39 7.36
CA TRP A 76 2.03 -17.83 6.83
C TRP A 76 1.69 -16.46 7.45
N TYR A 77 2.24 -16.14 8.62
CA TYR A 77 2.08 -14.88 9.35
C TYR A 77 3.33 -13.99 9.30
N SER A 78 4.32 -14.30 8.46
CA SER A 78 5.48 -13.43 8.21
C SER A 78 5.15 -12.30 7.24
N HIS A 79 6.08 -11.36 7.11
CA HIS A 79 6.08 -10.42 5.99
C HIS A 79 6.11 -11.17 4.66
N HIS A 80 5.37 -10.67 3.67
CA HIS A 80 5.12 -11.32 2.38
C HIS A 80 4.40 -12.69 2.45
N GLY A 81 3.84 -13.05 3.62
CA GLY A 81 3.02 -14.25 3.84
C GLY A 81 1.54 -14.04 3.46
N PHE A 82 0.62 -14.45 4.34
CA PHE A 82 -0.83 -14.38 4.10
C PHE A 82 -1.32 -12.98 3.76
N LEU A 83 -0.91 -11.96 4.54
CA LEU A 83 -1.34 -10.57 4.33
C LEU A 83 -0.82 -9.95 3.04
N HIS A 84 0.07 -10.62 2.32
CA HIS A 84 0.55 -10.18 1.01
C HIS A 84 -0.08 -11.01 -0.12
N SER A 85 -1.36 -11.33 0.01
CA SER A 85 -2.12 -12.13 -0.95
C SER A 85 -3.48 -11.54 -1.30
N ILE A 86 -3.96 -11.81 -2.51
CA ILE A 86 -5.33 -11.44 -2.91
C ILE A 86 -6.35 -12.15 -2.02
N THR A 87 -6.07 -13.39 -1.60
CA THR A 87 -6.91 -14.18 -0.69
C THR A 87 -7.15 -13.44 0.63
N ALA A 88 -6.11 -12.83 1.22
CA ALA A 88 -6.26 -12.04 2.43
C ALA A 88 -7.16 -10.83 2.21
N SER A 89 -6.96 -10.08 1.13
CA SER A 89 -7.80 -8.91 0.83
C SER A 89 -9.29 -9.26 0.75
N LEU A 90 -9.63 -10.38 0.08
CA LEU A 90 -10.99 -10.86 -0.09
C LEU A 90 -11.58 -11.40 1.22
N LEU A 91 -10.79 -12.16 1.98
CA LEU A 91 -11.23 -12.69 3.29
C LEU A 91 -11.51 -11.55 4.27
N LEU A 92 -10.64 -10.55 4.33
CA LEU A 92 -10.82 -9.40 5.22
C LEU A 92 -12.06 -8.60 4.85
N VAL A 93 -12.32 -8.36 3.57
CA VAL A 93 -13.59 -7.73 3.14
C VAL A 93 -14.79 -8.58 3.50
N PHE A 94 -14.72 -9.89 3.35
CA PHE A 94 -15.79 -10.79 3.76
C PHE A 94 -16.07 -10.69 5.27
N LEU A 95 -15.02 -10.73 6.10
CA LEU A 95 -15.13 -10.57 7.55
C LEU A 95 -15.70 -9.19 7.93
N MET A 96 -15.24 -8.12 7.28
CA MET A 96 -15.79 -6.77 7.46
C MET A 96 -17.28 -6.71 7.10
N ALA A 97 -17.68 -7.35 5.99
CA ALA A 97 -19.08 -7.39 5.56
C ALA A 97 -19.97 -8.13 6.57
N CYS A 98 -19.50 -9.28 7.06
CA CYS A 98 -20.17 -10.05 8.11
C CYS A 98 -20.28 -9.24 9.41
N LEU A 99 -19.22 -8.57 9.84
CA LEU A 99 -19.22 -7.71 11.03
C LEU A 99 -20.22 -6.56 10.89
N VAL A 100 -20.20 -5.84 9.76
CA VAL A 100 -21.13 -4.73 9.49
C VAL A 100 -22.58 -5.23 9.47
N PHE A 101 -22.83 -6.41 8.90
CA PHE A 101 -24.15 -7.03 8.93
C PHE A 101 -24.58 -7.40 10.36
N TRP A 102 -23.71 -8.03 11.13
CA TRP A 102 -23.98 -8.46 12.51
C TRP A 102 -24.27 -7.29 13.45
N VAL A 103 -23.46 -6.23 13.40
CA VAL A 103 -23.68 -4.99 14.18
C VAL A 103 -25.01 -4.33 13.80
N LYS A 104 -25.49 -4.54 12.57
CA LYS A 104 -26.75 -3.97 12.05
C LYS A 104 -27.85 -5.02 11.91
N ARG A 105 -27.79 -6.11 12.67
CA ARG A 105 -28.77 -7.22 12.57
C ARG A 105 -30.22 -6.81 12.81
N ASN A 106 -30.46 -5.70 13.51
CA ASN A 106 -31.81 -5.14 13.72
C ASN A 106 -32.33 -4.36 12.51
N SER A 107 -31.56 -4.25 11.42
CA SER A 107 -32.03 -3.65 10.17
C SER A 107 -32.79 -4.67 9.34
N SER A 108 -33.75 -4.21 8.54
CA SER A 108 -34.54 -5.05 7.63
C SER A 108 -33.76 -5.58 6.42
N TYR A 109 -32.44 -5.41 6.39
CA TYR A 109 -31.60 -5.79 5.25
C TYR A 109 -30.98 -7.17 5.46
N ASN A 110 -31.04 -8.02 4.44
CA ASN A 110 -30.23 -9.24 4.41
C ASN A 110 -28.74 -8.93 4.12
N LEU A 111 -27.87 -9.93 4.27
CA LEU A 111 -26.42 -9.77 4.07
C LEU A 111 -26.08 -9.18 2.70
N LEU A 112 -26.68 -9.69 1.62
CA LEU A 112 -26.42 -9.22 0.26
C LEU A 112 -26.79 -7.74 0.08
N GLN A 113 -27.92 -7.31 0.64
CA GLN A 113 -28.33 -5.91 0.62
C GLN A 113 -27.39 -5.03 1.45
N SER A 114 -26.92 -5.52 2.61
CA SER A 114 -25.90 -4.84 3.42
C SER A 114 -24.60 -4.64 2.62
N VAL A 115 -24.17 -5.68 1.89
CA VAL A 115 -22.98 -5.64 1.04
C VAL A 115 -23.15 -4.62 -0.09
N LYS A 116 -24.24 -4.69 -0.85
CA LYS A 116 -24.52 -3.74 -1.95
C LYS A 116 -24.51 -2.29 -1.48
N LYS A 117 -25.03 -2.01 -0.28
CA LYS A 117 -25.02 -0.66 0.31
C LYS A 117 -23.63 -0.14 0.66
N LYS A 118 -22.65 -1.04 0.83
CA LYS A 118 -21.28 -0.74 1.26
C LYS A 118 -20.24 -1.08 0.21
N GLN A 119 -20.64 -1.52 -0.98
CA GLN A 119 -19.75 -1.99 -2.04
C GLN A 119 -18.58 -1.05 -2.34
N LEU A 120 -18.81 0.28 -2.36
CA LEU A 120 -17.73 1.24 -2.65
C LEU A 120 -16.69 1.31 -1.53
N PHE A 121 -17.05 1.04 -0.28
CA PHE A 121 -16.08 0.92 0.81
C PHE A 121 -15.20 -0.32 0.59
N TYR A 122 -15.83 -1.47 0.34
CA TYR A 122 -15.11 -2.72 0.12
C TYR A 122 -14.23 -2.70 -1.12
N LEU A 123 -14.72 -2.14 -2.23
CA LEU A 123 -13.92 -1.96 -3.44
C LEU A 123 -12.71 -1.06 -3.17
N SER A 124 -12.88 0.03 -2.42
CA SER A 124 -11.77 0.89 -2.06
C SER A 124 -10.71 0.16 -1.24
N PHE A 125 -11.13 -0.65 -0.27
CA PHE A 125 -10.22 -1.47 0.52
C PHE A 125 -9.42 -2.44 -0.37
N VAL A 126 -10.12 -3.22 -1.21
CA VAL A 126 -9.48 -4.21 -2.08
C VAL A 126 -8.52 -3.54 -3.05
N PHE A 127 -8.91 -2.44 -3.70
CA PHE A 127 -8.01 -1.76 -4.62
C PHE A 127 -6.78 -1.18 -3.92
N GLY A 128 -6.93 -0.61 -2.72
CA GLY A 128 -5.78 -0.14 -1.97
C GLY A 128 -4.83 -1.27 -1.58
N PHE A 129 -5.38 -2.39 -1.13
CA PHE A 129 -4.61 -3.60 -0.81
C PHE A 129 -3.90 -4.16 -2.04
N LEU A 130 -4.57 -4.23 -3.19
CA LEU A 130 -3.96 -4.73 -4.42
C LEU A 130 -2.83 -3.83 -4.93
N LEU A 131 -2.97 -2.51 -4.80
CA LEU A 131 -1.90 -1.59 -5.19
C LEU A 131 -0.66 -1.77 -4.33
N HIS A 132 -0.81 -1.95 -3.02
CA HIS A 132 0.29 -2.37 -2.15
C HIS A 132 1.01 -3.58 -2.74
N LEU A 133 0.27 -4.68 -3.01
CA LEU A 133 0.90 -5.91 -3.52
C LEU A 133 1.63 -5.70 -4.85
N LEU A 134 1.13 -4.81 -5.70
CA LEU A 134 1.74 -4.50 -7.00
C LEU A 134 2.99 -3.61 -6.85
N GLU A 135 3.01 -2.74 -5.84
CA GLU A 135 4.15 -1.88 -5.52
C GLU A 135 5.33 -2.66 -4.93
N ASP A 136 5.05 -3.76 -4.23
CA ASP A 136 6.08 -4.70 -3.77
C ASP A 136 6.66 -5.59 -4.88
N MET A 137 5.97 -5.82 -6.00
CA MET A 137 6.50 -6.69 -7.06
C MET A 137 7.83 -6.21 -7.68
N PRO A 138 8.03 -4.90 -7.97
CA PRO A 138 9.26 -4.41 -8.57
C PRO A 138 10.44 -4.22 -7.60
N THR A 139 10.26 -4.44 -6.29
CA THR A 139 11.38 -4.40 -5.33
C THR A 139 12.22 -5.68 -5.43
N PRO A 140 13.40 -5.76 -4.79
CA PRO A 140 14.24 -6.95 -4.83
C PRO A 140 13.57 -8.16 -4.17
N SER A 141 13.83 -9.37 -4.64
CA SER A 141 13.20 -10.57 -4.07
C SER A 141 13.51 -10.79 -2.57
N SER A 142 14.71 -10.38 -2.12
CA SER A 142 15.16 -10.49 -0.73
C SER A 142 14.96 -11.92 -0.18
N VAL A 143 14.77 -12.06 1.14
CA VAL A 143 14.52 -13.35 1.80
C VAL A 143 13.15 -13.96 1.45
N TRP A 144 12.20 -13.15 0.99
CA TRP A 144 10.83 -13.58 0.70
C TRP A 144 10.69 -14.24 -0.66
N GLY A 145 11.53 -13.88 -1.63
CA GLY A 145 11.46 -14.38 -3.00
C GLY A 145 10.39 -13.70 -3.84
N GLY A 146 9.94 -12.50 -3.47
CA GLY A 146 8.82 -11.78 -4.09
C GLY A 146 7.59 -11.72 -3.16
N VAL A 147 6.39 -11.60 -3.73
CA VAL A 147 5.10 -11.47 -3.06
C VAL A 147 4.30 -12.77 -3.19
N ASN A 148 3.73 -13.30 -2.09
CA ASN A 148 2.85 -14.48 -2.15
C ASN A 148 1.42 -14.12 -2.60
N PHE A 149 1.31 -13.60 -3.81
CA PHE A 149 0.07 -13.02 -4.33
C PHE A 149 -1.11 -14.01 -4.30
N PHE A 150 -0.83 -15.30 -4.53
CA PHE A 150 -1.83 -16.39 -4.60
C PHE A 150 -1.75 -17.37 -3.42
N TRP A 151 -1.47 -16.89 -2.20
CA TRP A 151 -1.54 -17.73 -0.99
C TRP A 151 -2.86 -18.55 -0.95
N PRO A 152 -2.83 -19.86 -0.59
CA PRO A 152 -1.74 -20.62 0.03
C PRO A 152 -0.76 -21.29 -0.94
N SER A 153 -0.66 -20.81 -2.18
CA SER A 153 0.43 -21.21 -3.07
C SER A 153 1.80 -20.99 -2.41
N ARG A 154 2.77 -21.83 -2.76
CA ARG A 154 4.17 -21.68 -2.36
C ARG A 154 4.98 -20.83 -3.33
N GLU A 155 4.38 -20.48 -4.47
CA GLU A 155 5.00 -19.65 -5.50
C GLU A 155 4.90 -18.18 -5.13
N TYR A 156 6.05 -17.51 -5.11
CA TYR A 156 6.15 -16.06 -4.92
C TYR A 156 6.39 -15.41 -6.28
N ILE A 157 5.78 -14.26 -6.53
CA ILE A 157 5.87 -13.54 -7.80
C ILE A 157 6.43 -12.13 -7.59
N GLY A 158 7.08 -11.57 -8.61
CA GLY A 158 7.78 -10.29 -8.49
C GLY A 158 9.18 -10.48 -7.91
N GLY A 159 9.63 -9.56 -7.07
CA GLY A 159 11.02 -9.55 -6.61
C GLY A 159 12.01 -9.14 -7.72
N THR A 160 11.53 -8.39 -8.71
CA THR A 160 12.24 -8.12 -9.96
C THR A 160 13.34 -7.07 -9.83
N GLY A 161 13.38 -6.32 -8.72
CA GLY A 161 14.53 -5.46 -8.37
C GLY A 161 14.71 -4.21 -9.24
N GLN A 162 13.68 -3.73 -9.94
CA GLN A 162 13.77 -2.48 -10.71
C GLN A 162 13.89 -1.24 -9.81
N ILE A 163 13.32 -1.29 -8.61
CA ILE A 163 13.41 -0.21 -7.61
C ILE A 163 13.94 -0.73 -6.28
N TRP A 164 14.39 0.19 -5.43
CA TRP A 164 14.78 -0.14 -4.05
C TRP A 164 13.56 -0.13 -3.12
N TRP A 165 13.71 -0.60 -1.89
CA TRP A 165 12.61 -0.63 -0.91
C TRP A 165 12.22 0.75 -0.40
N TRP A 166 13.17 1.58 0.07
CA TRP A 166 12.79 2.60 1.07
C TRP A 166 12.54 4.02 0.57
N ASN A 167 13.17 4.42 -0.54
CA ASN A 167 13.43 5.82 -0.86
C ASN A 167 12.93 6.22 -2.25
N ASN A 168 11.85 5.62 -2.73
CA ASN A 168 11.23 5.95 -4.01
C ASN A 168 10.45 7.29 -3.98
N TYR A 169 11.16 8.39 -3.73
CA TYR A 169 10.58 9.72 -3.51
C TYR A 169 9.78 10.25 -4.69
N ASP A 170 10.23 9.98 -5.92
CA ASP A 170 9.51 10.35 -7.14
C ASP A 170 8.15 9.63 -7.26
N ILE A 171 8.09 8.33 -6.94
CA ILE A 171 6.83 7.55 -6.91
C ILE A 171 5.91 8.12 -5.84
N PHE A 172 6.42 8.38 -4.64
CA PHE A 172 5.68 9.02 -3.56
C PHE A 172 5.08 10.37 -3.99
N LEU A 173 5.84 11.20 -4.71
CA LEU A 173 5.38 12.49 -5.22
C LEU A 173 4.31 12.35 -6.30
N ILE A 174 4.45 11.37 -7.21
CA ILE A 174 3.42 11.05 -8.22
C ILE A 174 2.10 10.66 -7.52
N VAL A 175 2.16 9.74 -6.56
CA VAL A 175 0.99 9.29 -5.78
C VAL A 175 0.35 10.45 -5.03
N THR A 176 1.15 11.27 -4.36
CA THR A 176 0.67 12.47 -3.66
C THR A 176 0.00 13.46 -4.61
N GLY A 177 0.59 13.67 -5.79
CA GLY A 177 0.01 14.49 -6.85
C GLY A 177 -1.35 13.99 -7.31
N VAL A 178 -1.49 12.68 -7.54
CA VAL A 178 -2.77 12.04 -7.89
C VAL A 178 -3.83 12.30 -6.81
N ILE A 179 -3.47 12.13 -5.54
CA ILE A 179 -4.39 12.37 -4.40
C ILE A 179 -4.86 13.83 -4.38
N VAL A 180 -3.93 14.78 -4.48
CA VAL A 180 -4.24 16.21 -4.45
C VAL A 180 -5.17 16.58 -5.61
N LEU A 181 -4.81 16.19 -6.84
CA LEU A 181 -5.61 16.47 -8.04
C LEU A 181 -7.00 15.83 -7.96
N ASN A 182 -7.09 14.56 -7.54
CA ASN A 182 -8.39 13.90 -7.40
C ASN A 182 -9.24 14.52 -6.30
N CYS A 183 -8.66 14.88 -5.16
CA CYS A 183 -9.38 15.61 -4.11
C CYS A 183 -9.92 16.95 -4.62
N LEU A 184 -9.10 17.71 -5.36
CA LEU A 184 -9.52 18.96 -5.99
C LEU A 184 -10.68 18.73 -6.97
N LEU A 185 -10.60 17.71 -7.83
CA LEU A 185 -11.69 17.35 -8.74
C LEU A 185 -13.00 16.99 -7.99
N LEU A 186 -12.90 16.25 -6.89
CA LEU A 186 -14.05 15.89 -6.05
C LEU A 186 -14.69 17.10 -5.37
N VAL A 187 -13.90 18.10 -4.99
CA VAL A 187 -14.36 19.39 -4.44
C VAL A 187 -14.96 20.25 -5.55
N LEU A 188 -14.26 20.41 -6.67
CA LEU A 188 -14.66 21.25 -7.80
C LEU A 188 -15.99 20.82 -8.41
N ARG A 189 -16.28 19.52 -8.44
CA ARG A 189 -17.57 18.93 -8.85
C ARG A 189 -18.78 19.54 -8.13
N ARG A 190 -18.59 20.11 -6.93
CA ARG A 190 -19.67 20.78 -6.19
C ARG A 190 -20.03 22.15 -6.77
N PHE A 191 -19.07 22.79 -7.42
CA PHE A 191 -19.19 24.14 -7.96
C PHE A 191 -19.41 24.13 -9.48
N ILE A 192 -18.85 23.15 -10.19
CA ILE A 192 -18.90 23.03 -11.65
C ILE A 192 -19.55 21.70 -12.04
N ARG A 193 -20.46 21.73 -13.02
CA ARG A 193 -21.10 20.53 -13.56
C ARG A 193 -20.15 19.81 -14.54
N PHE A 194 -19.57 18.71 -14.10
CA PHE A 194 -18.82 17.78 -14.95
C PHE A 194 -18.86 16.35 -14.38
N ASP A 195 -18.51 15.34 -15.20
CA ASP A 195 -18.44 13.96 -14.74
C ASP A 195 -17.12 13.68 -14.00
N GLY A 196 -17.06 14.05 -12.73
CA GLY A 196 -15.87 13.89 -11.90
C GLY A 196 -15.32 12.46 -11.84
N ARG A 197 -16.13 11.42 -12.11
CA ARG A 197 -15.67 10.03 -12.15
C ARG A 197 -14.62 9.81 -13.23
N LYS A 198 -14.93 10.27 -14.45
CA LYS A 198 -14.05 10.11 -15.62
C LYS A 198 -12.71 10.80 -15.39
N PHE A 199 -12.74 12.02 -14.86
CA PHE A 199 -11.53 12.79 -14.58
C PHE A 199 -10.70 12.15 -13.45
N THR A 200 -11.32 11.67 -12.37
CA THR A 200 -10.56 10.99 -11.31
C THR A 200 -9.90 9.70 -11.80
N VAL A 201 -10.58 8.94 -12.67
CA VAL A 201 -10.00 7.75 -13.31
C VAL A 201 -8.85 8.17 -14.23
N ALA A 202 -9.03 9.19 -15.06
CA ALA A 202 -8.00 9.64 -16.00
C ALA A 202 -6.73 10.12 -15.28
N VAL A 203 -6.86 10.93 -14.23
CA VAL A 203 -5.72 11.38 -13.41
C VAL A 203 -5.02 10.21 -12.74
N PHE A 204 -5.78 9.26 -12.19
CA PHE A 204 -5.20 8.06 -11.58
C PHE A 204 -4.45 7.20 -12.61
N MET A 205 -5.04 6.95 -13.78
CA MET A 205 -4.39 6.18 -14.84
C MET A 205 -3.12 6.86 -15.35
N LEU A 206 -3.14 8.19 -15.53
CA LEU A 206 -1.95 8.95 -15.90
C LEU A 206 -0.85 8.81 -14.83
N GLY A 207 -1.18 9.00 -13.56
CA GLY A 207 -0.22 8.83 -12.46
C GLY A 207 0.32 7.42 -12.37
N PHE A 208 -0.55 6.41 -12.50
CA PHE A 208 -0.15 4.99 -12.52
C PHE A 208 0.81 4.69 -13.68
N THR A 209 0.52 5.18 -14.89
CA THR A 209 1.44 5.04 -16.03
C THR A 209 2.76 5.75 -15.79
N LEU A 210 2.76 6.96 -15.23
CA LEU A 210 4.00 7.67 -14.89
C LEU A 210 4.84 6.91 -13.86
N ALA A 211 4.20 6.34 -12.83
CA ALA A 211 4.89 5.51 -11.84
C ALA A 211 5.50 4.25 -12.49
N LEU A 212 4.75 3.56 -13.35
CA LEU A 212 5.28 2.41 -14.10
C LEU A 212 6.45 2.78 -15.00
N VAL A 213 6.38 3.92 -15.69
CA VAL A 213 7.50 4.43 -16.49
C VAL A 213 8.71 4.65 -15.59
N GLN A 214 8.56 5.37 -14.47
CA GLN A 214 9.66 5.60 -13.54
C GLN A 214 10.27 4.30 -12.98
N ILE A 215 9.45 3.29 -12.68
CA ILE A 215 9.93 1.99 -12.22
C ILE A 215 10.74 1.29 -13.31
N ASN A 216 10.25 1.27 -14.56
CA ASN A 216 10.85 0.50 -15.64
C ASN A 216 12.01 1.22 -16.35
N THR A 217 12.23 2.51 -16.11
CA THR A 217 13.33 3.27 -16.72
C THR A 217 14.53 3.47 -15.79
N ARG A 218 14.58 2.77 -14.64
CA ARG A 218 15.74 2.83 -13.76
C ARG A 218 16.95 2.19 -14.44
N GLY A 219 18.08 2.90 -14.40
CA GLY A 219 19.34 2.44 -15.00
C GLY A 219 20.17 1.52 -14.10
N PHE A 220 19.59 0.97 -13.03
CA PHE A 220 20.30 0.12 -12.07
C PHE A 220 19.40 -1.04 -11.63
N ASP A 221 19.98 -2.23 -11.57
CA ASP A 221 19.31 -3.45 -11.13
C ASP A 221 19.60 -3.69 -9.65
N PHE A 222 18.56 -3.65 -8.82
CA PHE A 222 18.62 -3.93 -7.39
C PHE A 222 18.34 -5.40 -7.07
N HIS A 223 18.22 -6.28 -8.06
CA HIS A 223 17.88 -7.68 -7.84
C HIS A 223 18.93 -8.39 -6.97
N TYR A 224 18.45 -9.04 -5.91
CA TYR A 224 19.19 -10.02 -5.11
C TYR A 224 18.20 -10.98 -4.44
N THR A 225 18.70 -12.15 -4.05
CA THR A 225 17.97 -13.18 -3.29
C THR A 225 18.60 -13.36 -1.91
N GLY A 226 17.78 -13.69 -0.91
CA GLY A 226 18.24 -13.87 0.47
C GLY A 226 18.73 -12.56 1.09
N HIS A 227 19.90 -12.61 1.71
CA HIS A 227 20.58 -11.43 2.26
C HIS A 227 21.69 -10.97 1.31
N THR A 228 21.90 -9.66 1.20
CA THR A 228 22.99 -9.09 0.39
C THR A 228 24.01 -8.36 1.27
N PRO A 229 25.33 -8.58 1.08
CA PRO A 229 26.35 -7.77 1.72
C PRO A 229 26.43 -6.34 1.12
N LYS A 230 25.79 -6.12 -0.04
CA LYS A 230 25.79 -4.85 -0.78
C LYS A 230 24.62 -3.93 -0.41
N TYR A 231 23.93 -4.19 0.69
CA TYR A 231 22.75 -3.41 1.08
C TYR A 231 23.01 -1.89 1.10
N GLN A 232 24.12 -1.47 1.71
CA GLN A 232 24.51 -0.06 1.80
C GLN A 232 24.84 0.55 0.43
N GLU A 233 25.43 -0.24 -0.48
CA GLU A 233 25.71 0.18 -1.85
C GLU A 233 24.40 0.42 -2.61
N TYR A 234 23.44 -0.50 -2.50
CA TYR A 234 22.13 -0.37 -3.13
C TYR A 234 21.33 0.81 -2.59
N GLU A 235 21.34 1.00 -1.26
CA GLU A 235 20.65 2.15 -0.67
C GLU A 235 21.28 3.48 -1.13
N ALA A 236 22.61 3.57 -1.15
CA ALA A 236 23.32 4.75 -1.63
C ALA A 236 23.03 5.01 -3.12
N LYS A 237 23.02 3.95 -3.95
CA LYS A 237 22.72 4.07 -5.38
C LYS A 237 21.28 4.52 -5.62
N SER A 238 20.33 4.00 -4.86
CA SER A 238 18.94 4.46 -4.93
C SER A 238 18.81 5.94 -4.55
N LYS A 239 19.49 6.38 -3.48
CA LYS A 239 19.54 7.81 -3.09
C LYS A 239 20.13 8.68 -4.21
N GLU A 240 21.19 8.23 -4.86
CA GLU A 240 21.80 8.92 -6.00
C GLU A 240 20.83 9.05 -7.18
N ILE A 241 20.15 7.97 -7.57
CA ILE A 241 19.16 7.98 -8.66
C ILE A 241 18.02 8.97 -8.33
N GLN A 242 17.52 8.93 -7.11
CA GLN A 242 16.44 9.82 -6.66
C GLN A 242 16.87 11.29 -6.69
N LYS A 243 18.12 11.55 -6.31
CA LYS A 243 18.73 12.86 -6.40
C LYS A 243 18.86 13.35 -7.84
N GLN A 244 19.21 12.46 -8.78
CA GLN A 244 19.28 12.78 -10.21
C GLN A 244 17.91 13.12 -10.80
N LEU A 245 16.86 12.37 -10.44
CA LEU A 245 15.51 12.59 -10.96
C LEU A 245 14.85 13.86 -10.42
N LEU A 246 14.99 14.12 -9.12
CA LEU A 246 14.32 15.23 -8.46
C LEU A 246 15.13 16.53 -8.49
N GLY A 247 16.44 16.42 -8.73
CA GLY A 247 17.39 17.50 -8.54
C GLY A 247 17.66 17.79 -7.06
N GLU A 248 18.75 18.51 -6.80
CA GLU A 248 19.29 18.80 -5.46
C GLU A 248 18.23 19.33 -4.47
N LYS A 249 17.45 20.31 -4.90
CA LYS A 249 16.51 21.01 -4.01
C LYS A 249 15.36 20.09 -3.60
N LEU A 250 14.62 19.52 -4.54
CA LEU A 250 13.46 18.70 -4.20
C LEU A 250 13.87 17.41 -3.48
N TYR A 251 14.98 16.79 -3.90
CA TYR A 251 15.57 15.67 -3.18
C TYR A 251 15.90 16.02 -1.73
N GLY A 252 16.57 17.14 -1.48
CA GLY A 252 16.93 17.56 -0.13
C GLY A 252 15.70 17.74 0.77
N TRP A 253 14.60 18.28 0.24
CA TRP A 253 13.34 18.41 0.99
C TRP A 253 12.72 17.05 1.29
N MET A 254 12.72 16.13 0.32
CA MET A 254 12.21 14.77 0.51
C MET A 254 13.03 13.97 1.52
N GLN A 255 14.36 14.11 1.48
CA GLN A 255 15.26 13.47 2.44
C GLN A 255 15.06 14.03 3.85
N LEU A 256 14.90 15.35 4.01
CA LEU A 256 14.57 15.95 5.30
C LEU A 256 13.24 15.43 5.84
N PHE A 257 12.22 15.30 4.98
CA PHE A 257 10.93 14.74 5.34
C PHE A 257 11.05 13.26 5.78
N ASP A 258 11.74 12.43 5.00
CA ASP A 258 11.96 11.01 5.31
C ASP A 258 12.69 10.83 6.64
N ASN A 259 13.74 11.63 6.91
CA ASN A 259 14.49 11.60 8.17
C ASN A 259 13.67 12.06 9.40
N GLN A 260 12.57 12.81 9.19
CA GLN A 260 11.67 13.23 10.27
C GLN A 260 10.64 12.15 10.62
N LEU A 261 10.48 11.12 9.79
CA LEU A 261 9.60 10.00 10.09
C LEU A 261 10.20 9.22 11.27
N LYS A 262 9.47 9.15 12.39
CA LYS A 262 9.88 8.41 13.59
C LYS A 262 9.63 6.90 13.48
N ILE A 263 9.32 6.42 12.29
CA ILE A 263 8.98 5.03 12.01
C ILE A 263 10.20 4.44 11.32
N TYR A 264 11.09 3.88 12.13
CA TYR A 264 12.26 3.14 11.67
C TYR A 264 11.96 1.65 11.85
N PHE A 265 11.91 0.92 10.74
CA PHE A 265 11.86 -0.54 10.71
C PHE A 265 13.23 -1.06 10.28
#